data_AF-A0A022L4L1-F1
#
_entry.id   AF-A0A022L4L1-F1
#
_cell.length_a   1.000
_cell.length_b   1.000
_cell.length_c   1.000
_cell.angle_alpha   90.00
_cell.angle_beta   90.00
_cell.angle_gamma   90.00
#
_symmetry.space_group_name_H-M   'P 1'
#
loop_
_entity.id
_entity.type
_entity.pdbx_description
1 polymer ?
#
loop_
_entity_poly.entity_id
_entity_poly.type
_entity_poly.pdbx_seq_one_letter_code
_entity_poly.pdbx_strand_id
1 'polypeptide(L)'
;MNGDIDGESPRPAPYPGRVTTGETLSDAATAPAPRRTRSGAVLVGPSIRARYLPGVLIGLPLISLLLSPFAGAGLQQWRRTRILDGHRGPLEQMLEPAWTQLLVGALLLWGLFALWAFVPLVFTRRVALLDEQHGALALRKGMRTTDRARMDQVVYAVGEAERGSLALIGIRDDAAQERQWLIPEIGWDQASFDGLRMLQTAAGLRAAPPRRVLVDEARRARREQNNRELAQRLGMPWQPDYGHDEGAFQAEFDRVRRVVGGKEPPREGDPSAQL
;
A
#
# COMPACT_ATOMS: atom_id res chain seq x y z
N MET A 1 -34.14 7.43 46.93
CA MET A 1 -34.38 7.70 45.49
C MET A 1 -33.05 8.09 44.88
N ASN A 2 -32.28 7.10 44.41
CA ASN A 2 -31.08 7.32 43.59
C ASN A 2 -31.45 6.82 42.20
N GLY A 3 -31.45 7.72 41.22
CA GLY A 3 -31.78 7.42 39.84
C GLY A 3 -30.61 6.73 39.15
N ASP A 4 -30.92 5.60 38.50
CA ASP A 4 -30.10 4.95 37.50
C ASP A 4 -29.83 5.93 36.35
N ILE A 5 -28.56 6.19 36.08
CA ILE A 5 -28.11 6.81 34.83
C ILE A 5 -27.46 5.69 34.05
N ASP A 6 -28.28 5.00 33.26
CA ASP A 6 -27.84 4.10 32.19
C ASP A 6 -27.17 4.95 31.11
N GLY A 7 -25.89 5.24 31.33
CA GLY A 7 -24.99 5.79 30.33
C GLY A 7 -24.72 4.73 29.27
N GLU A 8 -25.61 4.65 28.28
CA GLU A 8 -25.44 3.87 27.07
C GLU A 8 -24.12 4.31 26.40
N SER A 9 -23.08 3.53 26.65
CA SER A 9 -21.76 3.74 26.06
C SER A 9 -21.92 3.68 24.54
N PRO A 10 -21.35 4.64 23.78
CA PRO A 10 -21.45 4.63 22.33
C PRO A 10 -20.93 3.30 21.81
N ARG A 11 -21.83 2.52 21.19
CA ARG A 11 -21.47 1.25 20.55
C ARG A 11 -20.35 1.55 19.55
N PRO A 12 -19.16 0.93 19.66
CA PRO A 12 -18.12 1.12 18.68
C PRO A 12 -18.65 0.71 17.31
N ALA A 13 -18.47 1.59 16.33
CA ALA A 13 -18.82 1.33 14.95
C ALA A 13 -18.24 -0.04 14.52
N PRO A 14 -18.99 -0.86 13.77
CA PRO A 14 -18.48 -2.13 13.30
C PRO A 14 -17.23 -1.88 12.44
N TYR A 15 -16.09 -2.40 12.90
CA TYR A 15 -14.84 -2.41 12.15
C TYR A 15 -15.08 -3.07 10.78
N PRO A 16 -14.70 -2.44 9.66
CA PRO A 16 -14.71 -3.10 8.36
C PRO A 16 -13.66 -4.22 8.39
N GLY A 17 -14.11 -5.47 8.51
CA GLY A 17 -13.24 -6.65 8.62
C GLY A 17 -13.78 -7.78 9.50
N ARG A 18 -14.90 -7.59 10.22
CA ARG A 18 -15.54 -8.69 10.97
C ARG A 18 -16.36 -9.56 10.01
N VAL A 19 -15.78 -10.67 9.57
CA VAL A 19 -16.50 -11.69 8.78
C VAL A 19 -17.52 -12.38 9.70
N THR A 20 -18.80 -12.00 9.59
CA THR A 20 -19.92 -12.74 10.17
C THR A 20 -20.09 -14.07 9.44
N THR A 21 -20.40 -15.12 10.20
CA THR A 21 -20.69 -16.46 9.70
C THR A 21 -21.86 -16.42 8.73
N GLY A 22 -21.65 -16.89 7.49
CA GLY A 22 -22.73 -17.23 6.57
C GLY A 22 -22.72 -16.51 5.23
N GLU A 23 -21.60 -16.51 4.50
CA GLU A 23 -21.63 -16.39 3.03
C GLU A 23 -20.33 -17.01 2.47
N THR A 24 -20.49 -18.13 1.77
CA THR A 24 -19.38 -18.85 1.13
C THR A 24 -18.92 -18.08 -0.12
N LEU A 25 -17.97 -17.17 0.06
CA LEU A 25 -17.19 -16.62 -1.04
C LEU A 25 -16.30 -17.73 -1.63
N SER A 26 -16.74 -18.29 -2.75
CA SER A 26 -16.14 -19.39 -3.52
C SER A 26 -14.75 -19.09 -4.12
N ASP A 27 -14.03 -18.06 -3.64
CA ASP A 27 -12.67 -17.71 -4.05
C ASP A 27 -11.63 -17.94 -2.93
N ALA A 28 -12.07 -18.58 -1.83
CA ALA A 28 -11.28 -18.91 -0.65
C ALA A 28 -10.10 -19.89 -0.90
N ALA A 29 -10.02 -20.50 -2.08
CA ALA A 29 -9.14 -21.65 -2.34
C ALA A 29 -7.85 -21.33 -3.12
N THR A 30 -7.52 -20.06 -3.41
CA THR A 30 -6.18 -19.77 -3.93
C THR A 30 -5.18 -19.86 -2.78
N ALA A 31 -4.38 -20.94 -2.79
CA ALA A 31 -3.30 -21.14 -1.83
C ALA A 31 -2.39 -19.91 -1.79
N PRO A 32 -1.98 -19.43 -0.60
CA PRO A 32 -1.09 -18.29 -0.48
C PRO A 32 0.24 -18.59 -1.19
N ALA A 33 0.72 -17.67 -2.02
CA ALA A 33 1.99 -17.77 -2.72
C ALA A 33 2.99 -16.71 -2.21
N PRO A 34 3.44 -16.80 -0.96
CA PRO A 34 4.27 -15.76 -0.38
C PRO A 34 5.70 -15.82 -0.86
N ARG A 35 6.40 -14.69 -0.70
CA ARG A 35 7.80 -14.58 -1.04
C ARG A 35 8.66 -15.25 0.04
N ARG A 36 9.67 -16.02 -0.37
CA ARG A 36 10.62 -16.68 0.53
C ARG A 36 12.02 -16.09 0.40
N THR A 37 12.78 -16.13 1.49
CA THR A 37 14.23 -15.83 1.48
C THR A 37 15.00 -16.99 0.86
N ARG A 38 16.30 -16.80 0.59
CA ARG A 38 17.19 -17.89 0.13
C ARG A 38 17.29 -19.05 1.13
N SER A 39 17.03 -18.80 2.41
CA SER A 39 17.01 -19.81 3.48
C SER A 39 15.65 -20.49 3.63
N GLY A 40 14.69 -20.23 2.73
CA GLY A 40 13.36 -20.84 2.77
C GLY A 40 12.33 -20.14 3.66
N ALA A 41 12.76 -19.15 4.47
CA ALA A 41 11.87 -18.44 5.39
C ALA A 41 10.89 -17.53 4.63
N VAL A 42 9.62 -17.56 5.03
CA VAL A 42 8.54 -16.77 4.44
C VAL A 42 8.65 -15.31 4.90
N LEU A 43 8.55 -14.38 3.96
CA LEU A 43 8.55 -12.95 4.24
C LEU A 43 7.14 -12.45 4.49
N VAL A 44 6.90 -11.94 5.70
CA VAL A 44 5.69 -11.19 6.05
C VAL A 44 6.02 -9.70 6.00
N GLY A 45 5.53 -9.03 4.96
CA GLY A 45 5.82 -7.63 4.65
C GLY A 45 6.61 -7.43 3.34
N PRO A 46 6.73 -6.18 2.87
CA PRO A 46 7.27 -5.87 1.55
C PRO A 46 8.75 -6.26 1.41
N SER A 47 9.10 -6.74 0.22
CA SER A 47 10.50 -6.86 -0.17
C SER A 47 11.07 -5.52 -0.60
N ILE A 48 12.39 -5.38 -0.43
CA ILE A 48 13.14 -4.22 -0.91
C ILE A 48 12.89 -4.03 -2.41
N ARG A 49 12.99 -5.11 -3.18
CA ARG A 49 12.79 -5.07 -4.64
C ARG A 49 11.39 -4.58 -5.02
N ALA A 50 10.34 -5.10 -4.38
CA ALA A 50 8.97 -4.72 -4.71
C ALA A 50 8.69 -3.22 -4.45
N ARG A 51 9.33 -2.63 -3.43
CA ARG A 51 9.12 -1.24 -3.04
C ARG A 51 10.04 -0.26 -3.78
N TYR A 52 11.26 -0.69 -4.09
CA TYR A 52 12.32 0.15 -4.64
C TYR A 52 12.35 0.15 -6.17
N LEU A 53 12.11 -1.00 -6.80
CA LEU A 53 12.29 -1.17 -8.24
C LEU A 53 11.43 -0.23 -9.11
N PRO A 54 10.13 -0.02 -8.81
CA PRO A 54 9.30 0.89 -9.62
C PRO A 54 9.80 2.34 -9.57
N GLY A 55 10.18 2.82 -8.39
CA GLY A 55 10.71 4.17 -8.20
C GLY A 55 12.01 4.39 -8.96
N VAL A 56 12.91 3.40 -8.92
CA VAL A 56 14.23 3.47 -9.55
C VAL A 56 14.18 3.31 -11.06
N LEU A 57 13.23 2.54 -11.60
CA LEU A 57 13.14 2.32 -13.05
C LEU A 57 12.26 3.35 -13.76
N ILE A 58 11.34 4.02 -13.06
CA ILE A 58 10.38 4.92 -13.70
C ILE A 58 10.53 6.35 -13.19
N GLY A 59 10.48 6.57 -11.88
CA GLY A 59 10.48 7.91 -11.30
C GLY A 59 11.85 8.59 -11.34
N LEU A 60 12.88 7.91 -10.82
CA LEU A 60 14.22 8.47 -10.71
C LEU A 60 14.86 8.82 -12.06
N PRO A 61 14.77 7.99 -13.12
CA PRO A 61 15.35 8.34 -14.42
C PRO A 61 14.76 9.63 -14.98
N LEU A 62 13.47 9.86 -14.77
CA LEU A 62 12.77 11.04 -15.27
C LEU A 62 13.24 12.32 -14.56
N ILE A 63 13.42 12.25 -13.23
CA ILE A 63 14.00 13.34 -12.43
C ILE A 63 15.47 13.57 -12.81
N SER A 64 16.24 12.50 -12.98
CA SER A 64 17.65 12.57 -13.36
C SER A 64 17.86 13.17 -14.74
N LEU A 65 16.99 12.87 -15.70
CA LEU A 65 16.99 13.51 -17.01
C LEU A 65 16.67 15.00 -16.91
N LEU A 66 15.66 15.37 -16.12
CA LEU A 66 15.29 16.78 -15.89
C LEU A 66 16.45 17.59 -15.27
N LEU A 67 17.19 16.99 -14.35
CA LEU A 67 18.32 17.63 -13.66
C LEU A 67 19.67 17.45 -14.37
N SER A 68 19.71 16.67 -15.46
CA SER A 68 20.94 16.37 -16.20
C SER A 68 21.71 17.60 -16.72
N PRO A 69 21.07 18.74 -17.09
CA PRO A 69 21.82 19.93 -17.51
C PRO A 69 22.74 20.49 -16.41
N PHE A 70 22.31 20.43 -15.14
CA PHE A 70 23.13 20.88 -14.01
C PHE A 70 24.34 19.99 -13.78
N ALA A 71 24.14 18.67 -13.81
CA ALA A 71 25.23 17.71 -13.72
C ALA A 71 26.18 17.80 -14.94
N GLY A 72 25.63 17.99 -16.14
CA GLY A 72 26.39 18.21 -17.37
C GLY A 72 27.28 19.45 -17.31
N ALA A 73 26.76 20.57 -16.80
CA ALA A 73 27.55 21.80 -16.60
C ALA A 73 28.69 21.58 -15.60
N GLY A 74 28.45 20.83 -14.51
CA GLY A 74 29.49 20.46 -13.56
C GLY A 74 30.59 19.58 -14.18
N LEU A 75 30.20 18.59 -15.00
CA LEU A 75 31.13 17.75 -15.76
C LEU A 75 31.94 18.55 -16.79
N GLN A 76 31.31 19.52 -17.45
CA GLN A 76 31.96 20.42 -18.40
C GLN A 76 33.00 21.31 -17.70
N GLN A 77 32.66 21.86 -16.53
CA GLN A 77 33.59 22.65 -15.72
C GLN A 77 34.76 21.80 -15.23
N TRP A 78 34.51 20.59 -14.70
CA TRP A 78 35.54 19.65 -14.28
C TRP A 78 36.49 19.28 -15.43
N ARG A 79 35.96 18.94 -16.61
CA ARG A 79 36.75 18.65 -17.81
C ARG A 79 37.63 19.84 -18.19
N ARG A 80 37.09 21.05 -18.15
CA ARG A 80 37.85 22.27 -18.47
C ARG A 80 39.03 22.46 -17.52
N THR A 81 38.83 22.26 -16.21
CA THR A 81 39.91 22.32 -15.21
C THR A 81 40.99 21.27 -15.48
N ARG A 82 40.58 20.02 -15.77
CA ARG A 82 41.52 18.92 -16.09
C ARG A 82 42.38 19.19 -17.33
N ILE A 83 41.77 19.76 -18.38
CA ILE A 83 42.49 20.15 -19.59
C ILE A 83 43.49 21.27 -19.31
N LEU A 84 43.13 22.24 -18.45
CA LEU A 84 44.03 23.32 -18.01
C LEU A 84 45.19 22.77 -17.17
N ASP A 85 44.96 21.73 -16.37
CA ASP A 85 45.98 20.99 -15.63
C ASP A 85 46.80 20.03 -16.52
N GLY A 86 46.70 20.14 -17.84
CA GLY A 86 47.48 19.35 -18.81
C GLY A 86 47.00 17.91 -19.03
N HIS A 87 45.89 17.49 -18.41
CA HIS A 87 45.37 16.14 -18.57
C HIS A 87 44.49 16.04 -19.81
N ARG A 88 44.94 15.27 -20.82
CA ARG A 88 44.21 14.97 -22.06
C ARG A 88 44.06 13.46 -22.26
N GLY A 89 43.50 12.80 -21.26
CA GLY A 89 43.25 11.36 -21.30
C GLY A 89 42.06 10.99 -22.17
N PRO A 90 41.82 9.67 -22.34
CA PRO A 90 40.69 9.14 -23.10
C PRO A 90 39.33 9.49 -22.46
N LEU A 91 39.27 9.67 -21.13
CA LEU A 91 38.06 10.10 -20.43
C LEU A 91 37.64 11.52 -20.83
N GLU A 92 38.59 12.44 -20.94
CA GLU A 92 38.35 13.83 -21.34
C GLU A 92 37.92 13.94 -22.82
N GLN A 93 38.32 12.98 -23.66
CA GLN A 93 37.86 12.86 -25.06
C GLN A 93 36.45 12.25 -25.16
N MET A 94 36.13 11.23 -24.36
CA MET A 94 34.78 10.65 -24.31
C MET A 94 33.72 11.66 -23.80
N LEU A 95 34.12 12.56 -22.91
CA LEU A 95 33.27 13.64 -22.39
C LEU A 95 33.28 14.90 -23.28
N GLU A 96 33.85 14.85 -24.48
CA GLU A 96 33.84 15.99 -25.39
C GLU A 96 32.45 16.35 -25.93
N PRO A 97 31.62 15.39 -26.39
CA PRO A 97 30.29 15.70 -26.87
C PRO A 97 29.34 16.13 -25.74
N ALA A 98 28.53 17.16 -25.97
CA ALA A 98 27.57 17.64 -24.97
C ALA A 98 26.55 16.56 -24.56
N TRP A 99 26.14 15.70 -25.50
CA TRP A 99 25.19 14.62 -25.22
C TRP A 99 25.78 13.55 -24.29
N THR A 100 27.10 13.28 -24.34
CA THR A 100 27.72 12.32 -23.42
C THR A 100 27.77 12.88 -22.01
N GLN A 101 28.04 14.18 -21.85
CA GLN A 101 28.00 14.85 -20.55
C GLN A 101 26.61 14.83 -19.94
N LEU A 102 25.56 15.05 -20.74
CA LEU A 102 24.17 14.97 -20.27
C LEU A 102 23.78 13.53 -19.89
N LEU A 103 24.16 12.54 -20.70
CA LEU A 103 23.87 11.13 -20.42
C LEU A 103 24.61 10.66 -19.16
N VAL A 104 25.90 10.96 -19.03
CA VAL A 104 26.69 10.62 -17.84
C VAL A 104 26.15 11.36 -16.61
N GLY A 105 25.80 12.64 -16.74
CA GLY A 105 25.17 13.42 -15.69
C GLY A 105 23.84 12.81 -15.22
N ALA A 106 22.98 12.41 -16.16
CA ALA A 106 21.73 11.72 -15.86
C ALA A 106 21.97 10.37 -15.16
N LEU A 107 22.92 9.56 -15.62
CA LEU A 107 23.24 8.28 -15.00
C LEU A 107 23.84 8.42 -13.60
N LEU A 108 24.71 9.41 -13.39
CA LEU A 108 25.29 9.69 -12.07
C LEU A 108 24.23 10.17 -11.09
N LEU A 109 23.37 11.10 -11.51
CA LEU A 109 22.24 11.56 -10.69
C LEU A 109 21.27 10.41 -10.39
N TRP A 110 20.99 9.57 -11.38
CA TRP A 110 20.14 8.41 -11.21
C TRP A 110 20.72 7.43 -10.19
N GLY A 111 22.00 7.07 -10.34
CA GLY A 111 22.70 6.21 -9.39
C GLY A 111 22.77 6.82 -7.99
N LEU A 112 22.99 8.13 -7.88
CA LEU A 112 23.02 8.86 -6.62
C LEU A 112 21.66 8.84 -5.93
N PHE A 113 20.58 9.22 -6.63
CA PHE A 113 19.23 9.20 -6.05
C PHE A 113 18.77 7.78 -5.74
N ALA A 114 19.13 6.83 -6.59
CA ALA A 114 18.88 5.42 -6.34
C ALA A 114 19.55 5.01 -5.04
N LEU A 115 20.85 5.25 -4.87
CA LEU A 115 21.57 4.92 -3.65
C LEU A 115 20.99 5.65 -2.43
N TRP A 116 20.69 6.93 -2.57
CA TRP A 116 20.13 7.75 -1.51
C TRP A 116 18.74 7.28 -1.05
N ALA A 117 17.89 6.81 -1.96
CA ALA A 117 16.61 6.20 -1.61
C ALA A 117 16.75 4.78 -1.05
N PHE A 118 17.79 4.04 -1.47
CA PHE A 118 18.01 2.65 -1.06
C PHE A 118 18.47 2.54 0.39
N VAL A 119 19.44 3.36 0.79
CA VAL A 119 20.05 3.34 2.13
C VAL A 119 19.00 3.43 3.26
N PRO A 120 18.17 4.48 3.35
CA PRO A 120 17.19 4.61 4.43
C PRO A 120 16.17 3.47 4.39
N LEU A 121 15.79 3.00 3.20
CA LEU A 121 14.86 1.89 3.05
C LEU A 121 15.43 0.58 3.63
N VAL A 122 16.72 0.31 3.44
CA VAL A 122 17.38 -0.86 4.05
C VAL A 122 17.45 -0.75 5.57
N PHE A 123 17.72 0.44 6.13
CA PHE A 123 17.86 0.61 7.58
C PHE A 123 16.53 0.70 8.34
N THR A 124 15.47 1.22 7.70
CA THR A 124 14.16 1.45 8.36
C THR A 124 13.17 0.31 8.15
N ARG A 125 13.42 -0.60 7.20
CA ARG A 125 12.54 -1.72 6.88
C ARG A 125 12.27 -2.58 8.11
N ARG A 126 10.99 -2.83 8.39
CA ARG A 126 10.55 -3.82 9.38
C ARG A 126 9.83 -4.96 8.66
N VAL A 127 10.26 -6.19 8.89
CA VAL A 127 9.64 -7.39 8.31
C VAL A 127 9.69 -8.53 9.31
N ALA A 128 8.65 -9.37 9.32
CA ALA A 128 8.69 -10.63 10.06
C ALA A 128 9.10 -11.78 9.12
N LEU A 129 9.96 -12.66 9.63
CA LEU A 129 10.43 -13.85 8.94
C LEU A 129 9.78 -15.08 9.56
N LEU A 130 8.93 -15.69 8.74
CA LEU A 130 8.34 -17.01 8.77
C LEU A 130 9.31 -18.20 8.69
N ASP A 131 9.75 -18.83 9.79
CA ASP A 131 10.35 -20.16 9.69
C ASP A 131 9.30 -21.25 9.95
N GLU A 132 8.79 -21.84 8.87
CA GLU A 132 7.79 -22.91 8.93
C GLU A 132 8.34 -24.21 9.50
N GLN A 133 9.62 -24.52 9.27
CA GLN A 133 10.21 -25.80 9.67
C GLN A 133 10.39 -25.87 11.19
N HIS A 134 10.74 -24.74 11.80
CA HIS A 134 11.00 -24.65 13.24
C HIS A 134 9.86 -23.97 14.02
N GLY A 135 8.78 -23.57 13.35
CA GLY A 135 7.67 -22.85 13.98
C GLY A 135 8.11 -21.54 14.65
N ALA A 136 9.09 -20.85 14.06
CA ALA A 136 9.70 -19.67 14.65
C ALA A 136 9.39 -18.41 13.83
N LEU A 137 9.15 -17.30 14.53
CA LEU A 137 8.98 -15.98 13.96
C LEU A 137 10.13 -15.08 14.40
N ALA A 138 10.75 -14.38 13.45
CA ALA A 138 11.77 -13.39 13.76
C ALA A 138 11.40 -12.02 13.21
N LEU A 139 11.32 -11.01 14.07
CA LEU A 139 11.16 -9.62 13.66
C LEU A 139 12.52 -9.03 13.29
N ARG A 140 12.66 -8.57 12.05
CA ARG A 140 13.85 -7.85 11.59
C ARG A 140 13.56 -6.38 11.38
N LYS A 141 14.43 -5.53 11.93
CA LYS A 141 14.52 -4.09 11.65
C LYS A 141 15.85 -3.83 10.94
N GLY A 142 15.75 -3.52 9.65
CA GLY A 142 16.86 -3.44 8.72
C GLY A 142 17.66 -4.74 8.65
N MET A 143 18.94 -4.67 9.02
CA MET A 143 19.84 -5.83 9.05
C MET A 143 19.85 -6.59 10.39
N ARG A 144 19.22 -6.04 11.44
CA ARG A 144 19.24 -6.63 12.78
C ARG A 144 17.94 -7.39 13.06
N THR A 145 18.06 -8.51 13.75
CA THR A 145 16.91 -9.19 14.36
C THR A 145 16.62 -8.48 15.67
N THR A 146 15.44 -7.87 15.79
CA THR A 146 15.04 -7.11 16.97
C THR A 146 14.33 -8.00 17.97
N ASP A 147 13.56 -8.97 17.50
CA ASP A 147 12.73 -9.81 18.35
C ASP A 147 12.51 -11.20 17.75
N ARG A 148 12.16 -12.18 18.59
CA ARG A 148 11.81 -13.54 18.21
C ARG A 148 10.62 -14.02 19.02
N ALA A 149 9.76 -14.81 18.38
CA ALA A 149 8.61 -15.44 19.00
C ALA A 149 8.40 -16.83 18.40
N ARG A 150 7.73 -17.70 19.14
CA ARG A 150 7.28 -18.99 18.62
C ARG A 150 5.88 -18.85 18.03
N MET A 151 5.48 -19.76 17.14
CA MET A 151 4.16 -19.72 16.50
C MET A 151 3.00 -19.90 17.49
N ASP A 152 3.19 -20.71 18.52
CA ASP A 152 2.22 -20.92 19.61
C ASP A 152 1.98 -19.66 20.46
N GLN A 153 2.91 -18.71 20.45
CA GLN A 153 2.79 -17.42 21.12
C GLN A 153 1.98 -16.39 20.30
N VAL A 154 1.63 -16.67 19.04
CA VAL A 154 0.88 -15.72 18.19
C VAL A 154 -0.61 -15.80 18.52
N VAL A 155 -1.17 -14.70 19.05
CA VAL A 155 -2.58 -14.63 19.46
C VAL A 155 -3.47 -14.11 18.33
N TYR A 156 -3.00 -13.10 17.59
CA TYR A 156 -3.69 -12.58 16.42
C TYR A 156 -2.69 -12.03 15.41
N ALA A 157 -3.11 -12.05 14.14
CA ALA A 157 -2.42 -11.39 13.05
C ALA A 157 -3.46 -10.73 12.15
N VAL A 158 -3.50 -9.41 12.13
CA VAL A 158 -4.47 -8.61 11.38
C VAL A 158 -3.71 -7.69 10.44
N GLY A 159 -4.19 -7.53 9.22
CA GLY A 159 -3.59 -6.61 8.27
C GLY A 159 -4.62 -6.15 7.24
N GLU A 160 -4.52 -4.88 6.89
CA GLU A 160 -5.36 -4.26 5.87
C GLU A 160 -4.78 -4.52 4.48
N ALA A 161 -5.65 -4.76 3.49
CA ALA A 161 -5.23 -5.14 2.14
C ALA A 161 -4.76 -3.96 1.26
N GLU A 162 -5.04 -2.72 1.68
CA GLU A 162 -4.73 -1.50 0.93
C GLU A 162 -3.23 -1.14 0.93
N ARG A 163 -2.79 -0.34 -0.06
CA ARG A 163 -1.40 0.15 -0.07
C ARG A 163 -1.19 1.17 1.05
N GLY A 164 -0.01 1.20 1.66
CA GLY A 164 0.27 2.06 2.81
C GLY A 164 -0.15 1.47 4.15
N SER A 165 -0.84 0.32 4.14
CA SER A 165 -1.47 -0.22 5.33
C SER A 165 -0.50 -0.94 6.27
N LEU A 166 -0.90 -1.09 7.54
CA LEU A 166 -0.12 -1.77 8.57
C LEU A 166 -0.69 -3.18 8.81
N ALA A 167 0.19 -4.11 9.17
CA ALA A 167 -0.18 -5.34 9.85
C ALA A 167 0.23 -5.28 11.33
N LEU A 168 -0.64 -5.81 12.16
CA LEU A 168 -0.50 -5.97 13.60
C LEU A 168 -0.42 -7.46 13.92
N ILE A 169 0.66 -7.87 14.57
CA ILE A 169 0.82 -9.24 15.07
C ILE A 169 0.92 -9.17 16.59
N GLY A 170 -0.08 -9.71 17.28
CA GLY A 170 -0.12 -9.82 18.74
C GLY A 170 0.56 -11.11 19.17
N ILE A 171 1.56 -10.98 20.04
CA ILE A 171 2.34 -12.10 20.58
C ILE A 171 2.20 -12.08 22.09
N ARG A 172 1.87 -13.23 22.67
CA ARG A 172 1.81 -13.43 24.11
C ARG A 172 3.01 -14.24 24.54
N ASP A 173 3.86 -13.61 25.34
CA ASP A 173 5.04 -14.27 25.89
C ASP A 173 4.66 -15.24 27.01
N ASP A 174 5.61 -16.06 27.46
CA ASP A 174 5.40 -17.09 28.48
C ASP A 174 4.97 -16.48 29.84
N ALA A 175 5.32 -15.20 30.08
CA ALA A 175 4.86 -14.41 31.22
C ALA A 175 3.42 -13.84 31.05
N ALA A 176 2.67 -14.32 30.07
CA ALA A 176 1.33 -13.84 29.67
C ALA A 176 1.26 -12.35 29.30
N GLN A 177 2.40 -11.68 29.08
CA GLN A 177 2.44 -10.30 28.58
C GLN A 177 2.19 -10.28 27.09
N GLU A 178 1.22 -9.47 26.66
CA GLU A 178 0.92 -9.28 25.25
C GLU A 178 1.75 -8.12 24.69
N ARG A 179 2.52 -8.41 23.65
CA ARG A 179 3.32 -7.44 22.89
C ARG A 179 2.87 -7.44 21.44
N GLN A 180 2.94 -6.26 20.81
CA GLN A 180 2.46 -6.07 19.45
C GLN A 180 3.61 -5.75 18.51
N TRP A 181 3.67 -6.45 17.38
CA TRP A 181 4.57 -6.16 16.29
C TRP A 181 3.82 -5.44 15.17
N LEU A 182 4.36 -4.28 14.80
CA LEU A 182 3.89 -3.46 13.69
C LEU A 182 4.73 -3.73 12.44
N ILE A 183 4.10 -4.28 11.41
CA ILE A 183 4.71 -4.51 10.10
C ILE A 183 4.10 -3.51 9.11
N PRO A 184 4.88 -2.52 8.65
CA PRO A 184 4.36 -1.54 7.71
C PRO A 184 4.22 -2.11 6.30
N GLU A 185 3.33 -1.49 5.52
CA GLU A 185 3.19 -1.68 4.08
C GLU A 185 2.82 -3.12 3.66
N ILE A 186 2.02 -3.81 4.48
CA ILE A 186 1.65 -5.21 4.24
C ILE A 186 0.83 -5.38 2.96
N GLY A 187 -0.03 -4.41 2.65
CA GLY A 187 -0.87 -4.40 1.45
C GLY A 187 -0.20 -3.82 0.20
N TRP A 188 1.14 -3.64 0.20
CA TRP A 188 1.89 -3.14 -0.95
C TRP A 188 1.76 -4.02 -2.19
N ASP A 189 1.99 -5.33 -2.04
CA ASP A 189 1.86 -6.34 -3.10
C ASP A 189 1.15 -7.62 -2.58
N GLN A 190 0.67 -8.46 -3.52
CA GLN A 190 -0.03 -9.71 -3.20
C GLN A 190 0.85 -10.66 -2.37
N ALA A 191 2.13 -10.80 -2.75
CA ALA A 191 3.05 -11.75 -2.11
C ALA A 191 3.37 -11.40 -0.65
N SER A 192 3.39 -10.12 -0.28
CA SER A 192 3.59 -9.70 1.12
C SER A 192 2.36 -9.99 1.96
N PHE A 193 1.17 -9.76 1.40
CA PHE A 193 -0.09 -10.08 2.05
C PHE A 193 -0.31 -11.60 2.17
N ASP A 194 0.08 -12.38 1.17
CA ASP A 194 0.08 -13.84 1.26
C ASP A 194 1.03 -14.35 2.35
N GLY A 195 2.09 -13.60 2.68
CA GLY A 195 2.95 -13.91 3.82
C GLY A 195 2.19 -13.81 5.15
N LEU A 196 1.34 -12.79 5.31
CA LEU A 196 0.45 -12.65 6.46
C LEU A 196 -0.58 -13.78 6.51
N ARG A 197 -1.19 -14.12 5.37
CA ARG A 197 -2.15 -15.25 5.28
C ARG A 197 -1.51 -16.57 5.68
N MET A 198 -0.28 -16.81 5.22
CA MET A 198 0.48 -18.00 5.59
C MET A 198 0.84 -18.02 7.08
N LEU A 199 1.19 -16.87 7.67
CA LEU A 199 1.39 -16.75 9.12
C LEU A 199 0.11 -17.04 9.90
N GLN A 200 -1.04 -16.53 9.45
CA GLN A 200 -2.33 -16.83 10.08
C GLN A 200 -2.61 -18.34 10.04
N THR A 201 -2.44 -18.99 8.89
CA THR A 201 -2.60 -20.44 8.77
C THR A 201 -1.64 -21.21 9.68
N ALA A 202 -0.36 -20.82 9.72
CA ALA A 202 0.65 -21.47 10.56
C ALA A 202 0.39 -21.31 12.07
N ALA A 203 -0.19 -20.17 12.48
CA ALA A 203 -0.61 -19.91 13.86
C ALA A 203 -1.97 -20.54 14.23
N GLY A 204 -2.59 -21.31 13.32
CA GLY A 204 -3.92 -21.88 13.56
C GLY A 204 -5.08 -20.87 13.50
N LEU A 205 -4.81 -19.65 13.02
CA LEU A 205 -5.81 -18.60 12.83
C LEU A 205 -6.54 -18.77 11.49
N ARG A 206 -7.76 -18.22 11.41
CA ARG A 206 -8.48 -18.14 10.13
C ARG A 206 -7.73 -17.19 9.21
N ALA A 207 -7.22 -17.72 8.09
CA ALA A 207 -6.55 -16.92 7.09
C ALA A 207 -7.51 -15.90 6.45
N ALA A 208 -7.03 -14.68 6.25
CA ALA A 208 -7.76 -13.65 5.53
C ALA A 208 -8.03 -14.09 4.07
N PRO A 209 -9.09 -13.57 3.42
CA PRO A 209 -9.28 -13.72 1.99
C PRO A 209 -8.09 -13.19 1.18
N PRO A 210 -7.93 -13.58 -0.09
CA PRO A 210 -6.90 -13.01 -0.96
C PRO A 210 -7.01 -11.48 -1.02
N ARG A 211 -5.86 -10.77 -1.02
CA ARG A 211 -5.80 -9.29 -1.04
C ARG A 211 -6.71 -8.66 -2.10
N ARG A 212 -6.75 -9.23 -3.31
CA ARG A 212 -7.62 -8.77 -4.42
C ARG A 212 -9.10 -8.67 -4.01
N VAL A 213 -9.63 -9.68 -3.33
CA VAL A 213 -11.02 -9.71 -2.87
C VAL A 213 -11.28 -8.56 -1.90
N LEU A 214 -10.40 -8.40 -0.91
CA LEU A 214 -10.49 -7.33 0.09
C LEU A 214 -10.35 -5.92 -0.52
N VAL A 215 -9.47 -5.76 -1.50
CA VAL A 215 -9.30 -4.49 -2.22
C VAL A 215 -10.54 -4.17 -3.06
N ASP A 216 -11.12 -5.16 -3.72
CA ASP A 216 -12.31 -4.96 -4.55
C ASP A 216 -13.57 -4.72 -3.70
N GLU A 217 -13.67 -5.32 -2.51
CA GLU A 217 -14.66 -4.97 -1.48
C GLU A 217 -14.48 -3.53 -1.00
N ALA A 218 -13.27 -3.13 -0.62
CA ALA A 218 -13.00 -1.76 -0.16
C ALA A 218 -13.30 -0.71 -1.25
N ARG A 219 -12.96 -1.01 -2.51
CA ARG A 219 -13.30 -0.16 -3.67
C ARG A 219 -14.80 -0.05 -3.87
N ARG A 220 -15.54 -1.15 -3.76
CA ARG A 220 -17.02 -1.15 -3.84
C ARG A 220 -17.61 -0.26 -2.74
N ALA A 221 -17.20 -0.46 -1.49
CA ALA A 221 -17.67 0.33 -0.36
C ALA A 221 -17.39 1.84 -0.52
N ARG A 222 -16.18 2.21 -0.98
CA ARG A 222 -15.85 3.63 -1.24
C ARG A 222 -16.69 4.25 -2.35
N ARG A 223 -16.91 3.51 -3.45
CA ARG A 223 -17.77 3.98 -4.54
C ARG A 223 -19.20 4.19 -4.07
N GLU A 224 -19.74 3.23 -3.33
CA GLU A 224 -21.08 3.32 -2.75
C GLU A 224 -21.21 4.54 -1.82
N GLN A 225 -20.22 4.75 -0.94
CA GLN A 225 -20.18 5.91 -0.06
C GLN A 225 -20.15 7.23 -0.85
N ASN A 226 -19.27 7.35 -1.85
CA ASN A 226 -19.21 8.54 -2.71
C ASN A 226 -20.54 8.77 -3.45
N ASN A 227 -21.16 7.73 -3.97
CA ASN A 227 -22.45 7.82 -4.66
C ASN A 227 -23.57 8.25 -3.70
N ARG A 228 -23.57 7.75 -2.46
CA ARG A 228 -24.49 8.20 -1.40
C ARG A 228 -24.31 9.68 -1.10
N GLU A 229 -23.07 10.13 -0.94
CA GLU A 229 -22.78 11.55 -0.69
C GLU A 229 -23.23 12.43 -1.85
N LEU A 230 -23.02 12.00 -3.10
CA LEU A 230 -23.49 12.70 -4.30
C LEU A 230 -25.02 12.75 -4.38
N ALA A 231 -25.69 11.64 -4.11
CA ALA A 231 -27.15 11.57 -4.06
C ALA A 231 -27.71 12.51 -3.00
N GLN A 232 -27.14 12.49 -1.79
CA GLN A 232 -27.52 13.39 -0.70
C GLN A 232 -27.35 14.87 -1.06
N ARG A 233 -26.26 15.24 -1.74
CA ARG A 233 -26.03 16.64 -2.19
C ARG A 233 -27.08 17.12 -3.18
N LEU A 234 -27.63 16.23 -4.00
CA LEU A 234 -28.70 16.57 -4.94
C LEU A 234 -30.11 16.35 -4.36
N GLY A 235 -30.24 15.83 -3.13
CA GLY A 235 -31.55 15.44 -2.58
C GLY A 235 -32.18 14.23 -3.30
N MET A 236 -31.37 13.44 -4.01
CA MET A 236 -31.81 12.23 -4.71
C MET A 236 -32.00 11.08 -3.72
N PRO A 237 -33.13 10.35 -3.76
CA PRO A 237 -33.36 9.20 -2.89
C PRO A 237 -32.40 8.04 -3.24
N TRP A 238 -31.81 7.44 -2.21
CA TRP A 238 -30.90 6.30 -2.37
C TRP A 238 -31.68 5.01 -2.64
N GLN A 239 -31.29 4.26 -3.69
CA GLN A 239 -31.79 2.92 -3.95
C GLN A 239 -30.68 1.87 -3.72
N PRO A 240 -31.00 0.67 -3.19
CA PRO A 240 -30.01 -0.39 -2.95
C PRO A 240 -29.24 -0.80 -4.22
N ASP A 241 -29.90 -0.81 -5.37
CA ASP A 241 -29.32 -1.23 -6.65
C ASP A 241 -28.14 -0.34 -7.09
N TYR A 242 -28.10 0.93 -6.65
CA TYR A 242 -27.01 1.87 -6.94
C TYR A 242 -25.67 1.48 -6.28
N GLY A 243 -25.70 0.64 -5.25
CA GLY A 243 -24.48 0.11 -4.62
C GLY A 243 -23.82 -1.01 -5.46
N HIS A 244 -24.59 -1.65 -6.34
CA HIS A 244 -24.15 -2.80 -7.13
C HIS A 244 -23.99 -2.47 -8.61
N ASP A 245 -24.83 -1.60 -9.16
CA ASP A 245 -24.79 -1.15 -10.56
C ASP A 245 -24.45 0.34 -10.67
N GLU A 246 -23.22 0.61 -11.10
CA GLU A 246 -22.72 1.97 -11.32
C GLU A 246 -23.41 2.66 -12.50
N GLY A 247 -23.79 1.91 -13.54
CA GLY A 247 -24.47 2.46 -14.71
C GLY A 247 -25.87 2.95 -14.36
N ALA A 248 -26.58 2.20 -13.52
CA ALA A 248 -27.89 2.59 -13.00
C ALA A 248 -27.81 3.89 -12.17
N PHE A 249 -26.81 4.02 -11.29
CA PHE A 249 -26.61 5.24 -10.52
C PHE A 249 -26.29 6.44 -11.42
N GLN A 250 -25.35 6.30 -12.37
CA GLN A 250 -24.95 7.41 -13.23
C GLN A 250 -26.09 7.89 -14.13
N ALA A 251 -26.87 6.97 -14.71
CA ALA A 251 -28.00 7.32 -15.55
C ALA A 251 -29.07 8.11 -14.77
N GLU A 252 -29.37 7.68 -13.54
CA GLU A 252 -30.33 8.35 -12.69
C GLU A 252 -29.81 9.68 -12.16
N PHE A 253 -28.55 9.73 -11.73
CA PHE A 253 -27.89 10.96 -11.27
C PHE A 253 -27.85 12.03 -12.36
N ASP A 254 -27.54 11.65 -13.60
CA ASP A 254 -27.56 12.57 -14.73
C ASP A 254 -28.97 13.06 -15.07
N ARG A 255 -29.99 12.19 -14.95
CA ARG A 255 -31.39 12.58 -15.10
C ARG A 255 -31.78 13.61 -14.04
N VAL A 256 -31.54 13.32 -12.77
CA VAL A 256 -31.87 14.22 -11.66
C VAL A 256 -31.13 15.56 -11.79
N ARG A 257 -29.86 15.53 -12.22
CA ARG A 257 -29.10 16.76 -12.51
C ARG A 257 -29.74 17.58 -13.65
N ARG A 258 -30.29 16.95 -14.69
CA ARG A 258 -31.03 17.64 -15.76
C ARG A 258 -32.36 18.20 -15.28
N VAL A 259 -33.07 17.51 -14.39
CA VAL A 259 -34.31 17.98 -13.76
C VAL A 259 -34.05 19.23 -12.91
N VAL A 260 -33.05 19.18 -12.01
CA VAL A 260 -32.64 20.35 -11.20
C VAL A 260 -32.18 21.51 -12.08
N GLY A 261 -31.51 21.20 -13.20
CA GLY A 261 -31.10 22.19 -14.20
C GLY A 261 -32.21 22.68 -15.15
N GLY A 262 -33.47 22.29 -14.93
CA GLY A 262 -34.62 22.73 -15.74
C GLY A 262 -34.68 22.20 -17.17
N LYS A 263 -33.90 21.16 -17.51
CA LYS A 263 -33.82 20.58 -18.86
C LYS A 263 -34.77 19.40 -19.08
N GLU A 264 -35.35 18.83 -18.01
CA GLU A 264 -36.19 17.64 -18.04
C GLU A 264 -37.30 17.77 -16.99
N PRO A 265 -38.54 17.28 -17.24
CA PRO A 265 -39.62 17.38 -16.26
C PRO A 265 -39.37 16.49 -15.02
N PRO A 266 -39.70 16.96 -13.80
CA PRO A 266 -39.50 16.19 -12.56
C PRO A 266 -40.45 15.00 -12.47
N ARG A 267 -39.97 13.89 -11.88
CA ARG A 267 -40.79 12.73 -11.50
C ARG A 267 -41.14 12.77 -10.00
N GLU A 268 -42.09 11.93 -9.61
CA GLU A 268 -42.47 11.77 -8.21
C GLU A 268 -41.28 11.29 -7.38
N GLY A 269 -40.92 12.04 -6.33
CA GLY A 269 -39.76 11.78 -5.48
C GLY A 269 -38.45 12.42 -5.94
N ASP A 270 -38.43 13.11 -7.10
CA ASP A 270 -37.28 13.91 -7.52
C ASP A 270 -37.18 15.20 -6.68
N PRO A 271 -35.96 15.70 -6.43
CA PRO A 271 -35.76 17.00 -5.79
C PRO A 271 -36.42 18.09 -6.63
N SER A 272 -37.31 18.88 -6.01
CA SER A 272 -37.85 20.07 -6.65
C SER A 272 -36.71 21.05 -6.87
N ALA A 273 -36.63 21.62 -8.08
CA ALA A 273 -35.72 22.72 -8.36
C ALA A 273 -36.06 23.86 -7.40
N GLN A 274 -35.26 24.01 -6.33
CA GLN A 274 -35.28 25.20 -5.51
C GLN A 274 -34.63 26.30 -6.35
N LEU A 275 -35.48 26.99 -7.12
CA LEU A 275 -35.20 28.36 -7.59
C LEU A 275 -35.24 29.30 -6.40
#